data_AF-A0AAD6V853-F1
#
_entry.id   AF-A0AAD6V853-F1
#
_cell.length_a   1.000
_cell.length_b   1.000
_cell.length_c   1.000
_cell.angle_alpha   90.00
_cell.angle_beta   90.00
_cell.angle_gamma   90.00
#
_symmetry.space_group_name_H-M   'P 1'
#
loop_
_entity.id
_entity.type
_entity.pdbx_description
1 polymer ?
#
loop_
_entity_poly.entity_id
_entity_poly.type
_entity_poly.pdbx_seq_one_letter_code
_entity_poly.pdbx_strand_id
1 'polypeptide(L)'
;YKTLEFYGQSILTTEGSDWRRHRRIATPAFNEAGNALVWKETVRIVNEWFAELDTRAQAVGGACAPFTINAQQALATLLIISSAGFGRCASWNE
;
A
#
# COMPACT_ATOMS: atom_id res chain seq x y z
N TYR A 1 -11.08 23.76 4.32
CA TYR A 1 -10.11 22.66 4.39
C TYR A 1 -9.34 22.52 5.71
N LYS A 2 -9.53 23.39 6.74
CA LYS A 2 -8.78 23.34 8.01
C LYS A 2 -8.71 21.96 8.70
N THR A 3 -9.80 21.19 8.73
CA THR A 3 -9.80 19.84 9.34
C THR A 3 -8.91 18.84 8.60
N LEU A 4 -8.68 19.07 7.29
CA LEU A 4 -7.86 18.23 6.42
C LEU A 4 -6.40 18.70 6.35
N GLU A 5 -6.07 19.85 6.92
CA GLU A 5 -4.73 20.45 6.93
C GLU A 5 -3.89 20.00 8.14
N PHE A 6 -4.14 18.80 8.68
CA PHE A 6 -3.38 18.27 9.82
C PHE A 6 -1.87 18.19 9.53
N TYR A 7 -1.50 17.85 8.30
CA TYR A 7 -0.11 17.83 7.81
C TYR A 7 0.27 19.09 7.00
N GLY A 8 -0.56 20.14 7.05
CA GLY A 8 -0.39 21.36 6.25
C GLY A 8 -1.11 21.31 4.90
N GLN A 9 -0.76 22.26 4.02
CA GLN A 9 -1.35 22.38 2.69
C GLN A 9 -0.97 21.20 1.79
N SER A 10 -1.97 20.56 1.18
CA SER A 10 -1.82 19.40 0.31
C SER A 10 -2.60 19.57 -0.99
N ILE A 11 -2.46 18.62 -1.92
CA ILE A 11 -3.26 18.56 -3.15
C ILE A 11 -4.76 18.54 -2.86
N LEU A 12 -5.18 17.99 -1.72
CA LEU A 12 -6.58 17.86 -1.33
C LEU A 12 -7.15 19.14 -0.70
N THR A 13 -6.29 20.04 -0.23
CA THR A 13 -6.69 21.23 0.56
C THR A 13 -6.41 22.55 -0.13
N THR A 14 -5.75 22.53 -1.30
CA THR A 14 -5.34 23.71 -2.07
C THR A 14 -6.13 23.81 -3.37
N GLU A 15 -6.33 25.04 -3.86
CA GLU A 15 -7.01 25.34 -5.13
C GLU A 15 -6.17 26.28 -6.00
N GLY A 16 -6.57 26.49 -7.26
CA GLY A 16 -5.96 27.51 -8.13
C GLY A 16 -4.48 27.27 -8.48
N SER A 17 -3.62 28.27 -8.22
CA SER A 17 -2.18 28.21 -8.52
C SER A 17 -1.43 27.24 -7.62
N ASP A 18 -1.81 27.17 -6.34
CA ASP A 18 -1.12 26.32 -5.36
C ASP A 18 -1.42 24.84 -5.63
N TRP A 19 -2.67 24.53 -5.98
CA TRP A 19 -3.04 23.20 -6.45
C TRP A 19 -2.22 22.78 -7.69
N ARG A 20 -2.07 23.67 -8.69
CA ARG A 20 -1.25 23.38 -9.88
C ARG A 20 0.20 23.10 -9.51
N ARG A 21 0.77 23.85 -8.56
CA ARG A 21 2.13 23.63 -8.07
C ARG A 21 2.26 22.26 -7.40
N HIS A 22 1.38 21.92 -6.45
CA HIS A 22 1.41 20.64 -5.76
C HIS A 22 1.21 19.45 -6.72
N ARG A 23 0.24 19.56 -7.64
CA ARG A 23 -0.01 18.54 -8.66
C ARG A 23 1.20 18.35 -9.56
N ARG A 24 1.86 19.42 -10.01
CA ARG A 24 3.06 19.33 -10.87
C ARG A 24 4.19 18.53 -10.21
N ILE A 25 4.36 18.66 -8.90
CA ILE A 25 5.41 17.96 -8.14
C ILE A 25 5.05 16.49 -7.92
N ALA A 26 3.78 16.17 -7.65
CA ALA A 26 3.36 14.79 -7.37
C ALA A 26 3.15 13.94 -8.64
N THR A 27 2.75 14.54 -9.76
CA THR A 27 2.42 13.81 -11.01
C THR A 27 3.50 12.82 -11.45
N PRO A 28 4.81 13.14 -11.42
CA PRO A 28 5.86 12.21 -11.85
C PRO A 28 5.90 10.88 -11.10
N ALA A 29 5.40 10.83 -9.85
CA ALA A 29 5.36 9.60 -9.06
C ALA A 29 4.26 8.62 -9.51
N PHE A 30 3.24 9.10 -10.23
CA PHE A 30 2.10 8.31 -10.70
C PHE A 30 2.17 8.07 -12.21
N ASN A 31 3.36 7.73 -12.70
CA ASN A 31 3.57 7.37 -14.10
C ASN A 31 3.42 5.85 -14.32
N GLU A 32 3.41 5.42 -15.59
CA GLU A 32 3.21 4.01 -15.94
C GLU A 32 4.32 3.09 -15.38
N ALA A 33 5.57 3.57 -15.33
CA ALA A 33 6.66 2.80 -14.74
C ALA A 33 6.48 2.62 -13.22
N GLY A 34 5.96 3.64 -12.53
CA GLY A 34 5.57 3.57 -11.13
C GLY A 34 4.44 2.56 -10.90
N ASN A 35 3.39 2.60 -11.74
CA ASN A 35 2.30 1.63 -11.67
C ASN A 35 2.77 0.20 -11.91
N ALA A 36 3.69 -0.01 -12.87
CA ALA A 36 4.29 -1.32 -13.13
C ALA A 36 5.09 -1.84 -11.92
N LEU A 37 5.79 -0.95 -11.20
CA LEU A 37 6.49 -1.30 -9.98
C LEU A 37 5.52 -1.67 -8.85
N VAL A 38 4.47 -0.87 -8.64
CA VAL A 38 3.40 -1.18 -7.67
C VAL A 38 2.76 -2.53 -7.98
N TRP A 39 2.49 -2.82 -9.26
CA TRP A 39 1.95 -4.11 -9.68
C TRP A 39 2.87 -5.28 -9.31
N LYS A 40 4.16 -5.15 -9.60
CA LYS A 40 5.17 -6.17 -9.27
C LYS A 40 5.21 -6.44 -7.77
N GLU A 41 5.25 -5.40 -6.95
CA GLU A 41 5.26 -5.54 -5.48
C GLU A 41 3.94 -6.10 -4.95
N THR A 42 2.81 -5.72 -5.54
CA THR A 42 1.49 -6.27 -5.19
C THR A 42 1.45 -7.79 -5.41
N VAL A 43 1.89 -8.26 -6.58
CA VAL A 43 1.93 -9.71 -6.88
C VAL A 43 2.85 -10.43 -5.89
N ARG A 44 4.02 -9.86 -5.57
CA ARG A 44 4.94 -10.44 -4.59
C ARG A 44 4.30 -10.58 -3.21
N ILE A 45 3.76 -9.50 -2.65
CA ILE A 45 3.16 -9.48 -1.30
C ILE A 45 1.94 -10.39 -1.20
N VAL A 46 1.09 -10.41 -2.23
CA VAL A 46 -0.11 -11.26 -2.25
C VAL A 46 0.27 -12.74 -2.30
N ASN A 47 1.30 -13.11 -3.07
CA ASN A 47 1.79 -14.49 -3.10
C ASN A 47 2.41 -14.90 -1.75
N GLU A 48 3.17 -14.03 -1.10
CA GLU A 48 3.70 -14.28 0.25
C GLU A 48 2.58 -14.47 1.27
N TRP A 49 1.54 -13.65 1.20
CA TRP A 49 0.35 -13.78 2.05
C TRP A 49 -0.36 -15.12 1.83
N PHE A 50 -0.59 -15.54 0.58
CA PHE A 50 -1.20 -16.85 0.30
C PHE A 50 -0.35 -18.03 0.79
N ALA A 51 0.97 -17.97 0.62
CA ALA A 51 1.87 -19.02 1.14
C ALA A 51 1.81 -19.14 2.67
N GLU A 52 1.69 -18.02 3.38
CA GLU A 52 1.50 -18.01 4.83
C GLU A 52 0.12 -18.58 5.22
N LEU A 53 -0.93 -18.28 4.46
CA LEU A 53 -2.26 -18.86 4.68
C LEU A 53 -2.26 -20.39 4.48
N ASP A 54 -1.59 -20.88 3.44
CA ASP A 54 -1.45 -22.32 3.18
C ASP A 54 -0.69 -23.02 4.32
N THR A 55 0.40 -22.40 4.80
CA THR A 55 1.19 -22.91 5.92
C THR A 55 0.35 -22.99 7.20
N ARG A 56 -0.45 -21.95 7.48
CA ARG A 56 -1.38 -21.94 8.63
C ARG A 56 -2.48 -22.99 8.50
N ALA A 57 -3.03 -23.19 7.31
CA ALA A 57 -4.05 -24.20 7.07
C ALA A 57 -3.53 -25.62 7.35
N GLN A 58 -2.28 -25.91 6.98
CA GLN A 58 -1.61 -27.18 7.27
C GLN A 58 -1.32 -27.36 8.78
N ALA A 59 -0.92 -26.30 9.48
CA ALA A 59 -0.58 -26.36 10.90
C ALA A 59 -1.80 -26.66 11.82
N VAL A 60 -3.00 -26.23 11.43
CA VAL A 60 -4.22 -26.40 12.24
C VAL A 60 -5.06 -27.61 11.78
N GLY A 61 -4.48 -28.54 11.01
CA GLY A 61 -5.15 -29.78 10.62
C GLY A 61 -6.44 -29.58 9.82
N GLY A 62 -6.52 -28.50 9.03
CA GLY A 62 -7.68 -28.19 8.18
C GLY A 62 -8.73 -27.25 8.79
N ALA A 63 -8.60 -26.83 10.06
CA ALA A 63 -9.45 -25.80 10.64
C ALA A 63 -8.79 -24.42 10.50
N CYS A 64 -9.20 -23.62 9.52
CA CYS A 64 -8.70 -22.25 9.38
C CYS A 64 -9.19 -21.40 10.56
N ALA A 65 -8.27 -20.81 11.33
CA ALA A 65 -8.62 -19.83 12.33
C ALA A 65 -9.35 -18.64 11.67
N PRO A 66 -10.44 -18.12 12.27
CA PRO A 66 -11.13 -16.97 11.71
C PRO A 66 -10.19 -15.77 11.73
N PHE A 67 -9.96 -15.16 10.56
CA PHE A 67 -9.18 -13.93 10.44
C PHE A 67 -10.00 -12.84 9.76
N THR A 68 -9.66 -11.59 10.07
CA THR A 68 -10.33 -10.43 9.48
C THR A 68 -9.59 -10.01 8.22
N ILE A 69 -10.22 -10.18 7.07
CA ILE A 69 -9.68 -9.78 5.76
C ILE A 69 -9.27 -8.30 5.75
N ASN A 70 -10.05 -7.42 6.36
CA ASN A 70 -9.76 -5.98 6.40
C ASN A 70 -8.38 -5.66 7.02
N ALA A 71 -8.01 -6.35 8.09
CA ALA A 71 -6.72 -6.11 8.76
C ALA A 71 -5.56 -6.59 7.89
N GLN A 72 -5.72 -7.75 7.23
CA GLN A 72 -4.71 -8.30 6.33
C GLN A 72 -4.57 -7.46 5.05
N GLN A 73 -5.67 -6.97 4.50
CA GLN A 73 -5.64 -6.07 3.34
C GLN A 73 -4.98 -4.73 3.67
N ALA A 74 -5.24 -4.17 4.86
CA ALA A 74 -4.58 -2.96 5.32
C ALA A 74 -3.06 -3.16 5.44
N LEU A 75 -2.63 -4.28 6.02
CA LEU A 75 -1.21 -4.65 6.13
C LEU A 75 -0.59 -4.87 4.75
N ALA A 76 -1.24 -5.60 3.85
CA ALA A 76 -0.78 -5.80 2.47
C ALA A 76 -0.59 -4.46 1.75
N THR A 77 -1.57 -3.57 1.83
CA THR A 77 -1.51 -2.24 1.21
C THR A 77 -0.36 -1.42 1.77
N LEU A 78 -0.13 -1.49 3.09
CA LEU A 78 0.98 -0.81 3.75
C LEU A 78 2.35 -1.33 3.27
N LEU A 79 2.51 -2.65 3.13
CA LEU A 79 3.75 -3.27 2.62
C LEU A 79 4.00 -2.92 1.14
N ILE A 80 2.93 -2.84 0.35
CA ILE A 80 3.02 -2.45 -1.07
C ILE A 80 3.45 -0.98 -1.19
N ILE A 81 2.85 -0.06 -0.44
CA ILE A 81 3.24 1.36 -0.53
C ILE A 81 4.61 1.62 0.10
N SER A 82 5.03 0.88 1.14
CA SER A 82 6.37 1.01 1.73
C SER A 82 7.47 0.56 0.75
N SER A 83 7.25 -0.55 0.05
CA SER A 83 8.16 -1.07 -0.97
C SER A 83 8.17 -0.21 -2.23
N ALA A 84 6.99 0.01 -2.82
CA ALA A 84 6.89 0.69 -4.10
C ALA A 84 7.06 2.22 -4.01
N GLY A 85 6.58 2.82 -2.93
CA GLY A 85 6.61 4.28 -2.75
C GLY A 85 7.85 4.80 -2.03
N PHE A 86 8.42 4.03 -1.11
CA PHE A 86 9.51 4.49 -0.24
C PHE A 86 10.80 3.64 -0.35
N GLY A 87 10.81 2.62 -1.21
CA GLY A 87 11.98 1.76 -1.41
C GLY A 87 12.33 0.87 -0.21
N ARG A 88 11.39 0.70 0.74
CA ARG A 88 11.56 -0.22 1.88
C ARG A 88 10.94 -1.56 1.55
N CYS A 89 11.78 -2.51 1.14
CA CYS A 89 11.37 -3.88 0.87
C CYS A 89 11.01 -4.61 2.17
N ALA A 90 9.77 -4.46 2.61
CA ALA A 90 9.22 -5.25 3.70
C ALA A 90 8.63 -6.57 3.14
N SER A 91 8.83 -7.66 3.87
CA SER A 91 8.24 -8.97 3.56
C SER A 91 7.01 -9.24 4.41
N TRP A 92 6.13 -10.14 3.96
CA TRP A 92 4.94 -10.53 4.74
C TRP A 92 5.28 -11.14 6.12
N ASN A 93 6.46 -11.77 6.24
CA ASN A 93 6.90 -12.47 7.45
C ASN A 93 7.92 -11.70 8.30
N GLU A 94 8.04 -10.38 8.09
CA GLU A 94 8.89 -9.50 8.91
C GLU A 94 8.17 -9.08 10.21
#